data_AF-A0A916H2K9-F1
#
_entry.id   AF-A0A916H2K9-F1
#
_cell.length_a   1.000
_cell.length_b   1.000
_cell.length_c   1.000
_cell.angle_alpha   90.00
_cell.angle_beta   90.00
_cell.angle_gamma   90.00
#
_symmetry.space_group_name_H-M   'P 1'
#
loop_
_entity.id
_entity.type
_entity.pdbx_description
1 polymer ?
#
loop_
_entity_poly.entity_id
_entity_poly.type
_entity_poly.pdbx_seq_one_letter_code
_entity_poly.pdbx_strand_id
1 'polypeptide(L)'
;LEAAPLESALRLLAGPAYTWHAVAETHPEVDSAREAIEPPPPLSPTDAAIFFNRELSWLEFNQRVIDEARDPSVPLLERLKFSAIASSNLDEFFMVRVAGLLGQIHDDVQQVTPDGMSPRDQLAAIARRVRRMREDLNVAVTKELLPELRARGVALLAGTDLDRESRAEVRAYFREQVLPVLTPLAIDPGHPFPHLRNKSLNLCAMLSGTHRQDASPAFALVQVPGVLPRLVRVRAAAQGDVRAAYVLLDDLIALHIGELFPGFRCLGAWTFRLVRNFDLSIDEEEAEDLLESVKQEVRRRDRGSAVAMTIDAGSRREATEMLRASLHLSEEFVFSVDGPLAIPDLAAMGEILADVPELKDEPFTPQLPPPFRDADNLFEVIAQQDILLHHPYESFDPVVRLIEDAAVDPLVLAIKQTLYRTSGDSPIVKALMRAAENGKQVTALVEIKARFDEENNILWARKLEESGVHVVYGLLGLKTHAKACLIVRRESGKLNRYVHLGTGNYNPSTARLYTDLSYFTTRSDIAEDTSSLFNLLTSCTAPPTWRKL
;
A
#
# COMPACT_ATOMS: atom_id res chain seq x y z
N LEU A 1 -39.99 38.95 -6.38
CA LEU A 1 -39.99 40.11 -7.30
C LEU A 1 -38.58 40.64 -7.32
N GLU A 2 -37.69 40.41 -8.28
CA GLU A 2 -37.64 39.65 -9.52
C GLU A 2 -36.13 39.41 -9.73
N ALA A 3 -35.76 38.23 -10.21
CA ALA A 3 -34.38 37.87 -10.50
C ALA A 3 -33.90 38.57 -11.79
N ALA A 4 -32.74 39.21 -11.74
CA ALA A 4 -32.01 39.65 -12.94
C ALA A 4 -31.01 38.57 -13.37
N PRO A 5 -30.76 38.36 -14.68
CA PRO A 5 -30.25 37.08 -15.18
C PRO A 5 -28.73 36.97 -15.17
N LEU A 6 -28.29 35.75 -14.87
CA LEU A 6 -26.93 35.23 -14.77
C LEU A 6 -26.17 35.12 -16.13
N GLU A 7 -26.56 35.88 -17.16
CA GLU A 7 -26.01 35.76 -18.52
C GLU A 7 -24.76 36.63 -18.78
N SER A 8 -24.48 37.62 -17.93
CA SER A 8 -23.37 38.56 -18.17
C SER A 8 -22.01 38.09 -17.61
N ALA A 9 -21.97 37.05 -16.78
CA ALA A 9 -20.73 36.54 -16.18
C ALA A 9 -20.01 35.48 -17.05
N LEU A 10 -20.71 34.82 -17.97
CA LEU A 10 -20.14 33.75 -18.80
C LEU A 10 -19.36 34.23 -20.04
N ARG A 11 -19.33 35.54 -20.33
CA ARG A 11 -18.62 36.10 -21.50
C ARG A 11 -17.15 36.49 -21.23
N LEU A 12 -16.67 36.40 -19.99
CA LEU A 12 -15.29 36.78 -19.63
C LEU A 12 -14.31 35.59 -19.50
N LEU A 13 -14.76 34.35 -19.72
CA LEU A 13 -13.92 33.14 -19.65
C LEU A 13 -13.70 32.42 -20.99
N ALA A 14 -14.22 32.95 -22.10
CA ALA A 14 -13.96 32.41 -23.44
C ALA A 14 -12.81 33.17 -24.10
N GLY A 15 -11.62 32.58 -24.09
CA GLY A 15 -10.49 33.00 -24.92
C GLY A 15 -10.81 32.90 -26.44
N PRO A 16 -9.96 33.44 -27.31
CA PRO A 16 -10.29 33.65 -28.72
C PRO A 16 -10.56 32.32 -29.44
N ALA A 17 -11.73 32.25 -30.07
CA ALA A 17 -12.11 31.16 -30.95
C ALA A 17 -11.12 31.07 -32.11
N TYR A 18 -10.44 29.93 -32.24
CA TYR A 18 -9.74 29.57 -33.47
C TYR A 18 -10.77 29.37 -34.59
N THR A 19 -10.92 30.38 -35.45
CA THR A 19 -11.65 30.26 -36.71
C THR A 19 -10.76 29.53 -37.72
N TRP A 20 -11.12 28.29 -38.07
CA TRP A 20 -10.53 27.60 -39.21
C TRP A 20 -11.00 28.30 -40.50
N HIS A 21 -10.12 29.07 -41.12
CA HIS A 21 -10.31 29.46 -42.52
C HIS A 21 -9.95 28.27 -43.40
N ALA A 22 -10.96 27.62 -43.97
CA ALA A 22 -10.78 26.66 -45.04
C ALA A 22 -10.23 27.39 -46.27
N VAL A 23 -8.95 27.16 -46.59
CA VAL A 23 -8.38 27.49 -47.89
C VAL A 23 -8.94 26.50 -48.89
N ALA A 24 -9.69 26.99 -49.86
CA ALA A 24 -10.18 26.18 -50.97
C ALA A 24 -9.02 25.93 -51.96
N GLU A 25 -8.27 24.85 -51.74
CA GLU A 25 -7.39 24.27 -52.76
C GLU A 25 -8.19 23.23 -53.56
N THR A 26 -8.40 23.53 -54.83
CA THR A 26 -8.99 22.60 -55.81
C THR A 26 -7.97 21.51 -56.14
N HIS A 27 -8.15 20.32 -55.56
CA HIS A 27 -7.47 19.10 -56.01
C HIS A 27 -8.38 18.29 -56.95
N PRO A 28 -7.81 17.66 -58.00
CA PRO A 28 -8.58 16.96 -59.02
C PRO A 28 -9.14 15.64 -58.48
N GLU A 29 -10.31 15.27 -59.00
CA GLU A 29 -11.10 14.09 -58.64
C GLU A 29 -10.26 12.81 -58.61
N VAL A 30 -10.09 12.24 -57.41
CA VAL A 30 -9.69 10.85 -57.23
C VAL A 30 -10.95 10.08 -56.91
N ASP A 31 -11.47 9.40 -57.94
CA ASP A 31 -12.51 8.40 -57.83
C ASP A 31 -11.92 7.16 -57.12
N SER A 32 -12.00 7.17 -55.79
CA SER A 32 -11.77 5.99 -54.97
C SER A 32 -13.01 5.77 -54.13
N ALA A 33 -13.73 4.69 -54.41
CA ALA A 33 -14.85 4.20 -53.62
C ALA A 33 -14.49 4.21 -52.12
N ARG A 34 -14.96 5.24 -51.41
CA ARG A 34 -15.06 5.20 -49.95
C ARG A 34 -16.24 4.29 -49.66
N GLU A 35 -15.96 3.03 -49.33
CA GLU A 35 -16.94 2.22 -48.61
C GLU A 35 -17.44 3.08 -47.44
N ALA A 36 -18.75 3.35 -47.44
CA ALA A 36 -19.39 4.01 -46.34
C ALA A 36 -19.20 3.11 -45.11
N ILE A 37 -18.26 3.49 -44.24
CA ILE A 37 -18.13 2.87 -42.92
C ILE A 37 -19.42 3.20 -42.20
N GLU A 38 -20.35 2.24 -42.14
CA GLU A 38 -21.55 2.38 -41.33
C GLU A 38 -21.10 2.70 -39.89
N PRO A 39 -21.68 3.73 -39.25
CA PRO A 39 -21.37 3.99 -37.85
C PRO A 39 -21.70 2.72 -37.05
N PRO A 40 -20.82 2.32 -36.10
CA PRO A 40 -21.08 1.14 -35.30
C PRO A 40 -22.44 1.28 -34.62
N PRO A 41 -23.19 0.17 -34.46
CA PRO A 41 -24.49 0.20 -33.81
C PRO A 41 -24.35 0.86 -32.43
N PRO A 42 -25.34 1.64 -31.99
CA PRO A 42 -25.30 2.31 -30.69
C PRO A 42 -25.16 1.26 -29.59
N LEU A 43 -24.08 1.37 -28.80
CA LEU A 43 -23.82 0.47 -27.69
C LEU A 43 -24.85 0.69 -26.57
N SER A 44 -25.44 -0.39 -26.06
CA SER A 44 -26.28 -0.37 -24.88
C SER A 44 -25.44 -0.06 -23.63
N PRO A 45 -25.96 0.64 -22.61
CA PRO A 45 -25.30 0.83 -21.31
C PRO A 45 -24.95 -0.48 -20.55
N THR A 46 -25.37 -1.63 -21.08
CA THR A 46 -25.08 -2.97 -20.56
C THR A 46 -24.07 -3.74 -21.40
N ASP A 47 -23.57 -3.16 -22.50
CA ASP A 47 -22.65 -3.86 -23.40
C ASP A 47 -21.27 -3.98 -22.77
N ALA A 48 -20.78 -5.21 -22.64
CA ALA A 48 -19.49 -5.50 -22.00
C ALA A 48 -18.31 -4.68 -22.59
N ALA A 49 -18.37 -4.36 -23.89
CA ALA A 49 -17.35 -3.60 -24.61
C ALA A 49 -17.16 -2.15 -24.11
N ILE A 50 -18.11 -1.59 -23.34
CA ILE A 50 -17.98 -0.22 -22.80
C ILE A 50 -17.24 -0.16 -21.47
N PHE A 51 -17.02 -1.32 -20.81
CA PHE A 51 -16.40 -1.39 -19.50
C PHE A 51 -14.95 -1.85 -19.60
N PHE A 52 -14.08 -1.23 -18.81
CA PHE A 52 -12.78 -1.79 -18.52
C PHE A 52 -12.88 -2.78 -17.37
N ASN A 53 -12.14 -3.89 -17.47
CA ASN A 53 -11.96 -4.78 -16.34
C ASN A 53 -11.31 -4.02 -15.17
N ARG A 54 -11.90 -4.14 -13.98
CA ARG A 54 -11.43 -3.45 -12.77
C ARG A 54 -9.98 -3.80 -12.42
N GLU A 55 -9.62 -5.08 -12.51
CA GLU A 55 -8.31 -5.56 -12.07
C GLU A 55 -7.23 -5.17 -13.07
N LEU A 56 -7.54 -5.20 -14.38
CA LEU A 56 -6.63 -4.67 -15.41
C LEU A 56 -6.48 -3.14 -15.30
N SER A 57 -7.56 -2.42 -15.02
CA SER A 57 -7.51 -0.98 -14.77
C SER A 57 -6.60 -0.63 -13.57
N TRP A 58 -6.65 -1.44 -12.51
CA TRP A 58 -5.73 -1.28 -11.37
C TRP A 58 -4.26 -1.53 -11.77
N LEU A 59 -4.00 -2.53 -12.63
CA LEU A 59 -2.64 -2.77 -13.14
C LEU A 59 -2.12 -1.57 -13.96
N GLU A 60 -2.96 -0.92 -14.75
CA GLU A 60 -2.57 0.29 -15.49
C GLU A 60 -2.36 1.50 -14.57
N PHE A 61 -3.10 1.61 -13.46
CA PHE A 61 -2.77 2.58 -12.41
C PHE A 61 -1.36 2.34 -11.87
N ASN A 62 -1.02 1.09 -11.53
CA ASN A 62 0.29 0.81 -10.97
C ASN A 62 1.41 0.84 -12.03
N GLN A 63 1.08 0.69 -13.32
CA GLN A 63 2.01 0.99 -14.40
C GLN A 63 2.41 2.46 -14.39
N ARG A 64 1.48 3.39 -14.17
CA ARG A 64 1.84 4.81 -14.06
C ARG A 64 2.83 5.07 -12.93
N VAL A 65 2.76 4.31 -11.84
CA VAL A 65 3.75 4.37 -10.75
C VAL A 65 5.13 3.87 -11.21
N ILE A 66 5.18 2.85 -12.07
CA ILE A 66 6.43 2.40 -12.71
C ILE A 66 6.94 3.46 -13.70
N ASP A 67 6.05 4.15 -14.42
CA ASP A 67 6.42 5.19 -15.37
C ASP A 67 7.09 6.38 -14.64
N GLU A 68 6.60 6.77 -13.46
CA GLU A 68 7.28 7.73 -12.57
C GLU A 68 8.68 7.26 -12.15
N ALA A 69 8.87 5.95 -11.93
CA ALA A 69 10.19 5.39 -11.61
C ALA A 69 11.17 5.42 -12.80
N ARG A 70 10.68 5.62 -14.02
CA ARG A 70 11.46 5.65 -15.26
C ARG A 70 11.58 7.04 -15.87
N ASP A 71 10.78 8.00 -15.40
CA ASP A 71 10.80 9.36 -15.91
C ASP A 71 12.10 10.09 -15.50
N PRO A 72 12.97 10.46 -16.44
CA PRO A 72 14.23 11.15 -16.13
C PRO A 72 14.02 12.56 -15.55
N SER A 73 12.82 13.14 -15.63
CA SER A 73 12.48 14.40 -14.96
C SER A 73 12.23 14.24 -13.46
N VAL A 74 11.98 13.02 -12.99
CA VAL A 74 11.81 12.69 -11.57
C VAL A 74 13.19 12.47 -10.92
N PRO A 75 13.48 13.10 -9.76
CA PRO A 75 14.76 12.95 -9.10
C PRO A 75 15.11 11.49 -8.76
N LEU A 76 16.39 11.13 -8.77
CA LEU A 76 16.85 9.74 -8.67
C LEU A 76 16.31 8.99 -7.44
N LEU A 77 16.31 9.63 -6.26
CA LEU A 77 15.83 8.98 -5.04
C LEU A 77 14.30 8.85 -5.04
N GLU A 78 13.60 9.74 -5.75
CA GLU A 78 12.15 9.64 -5.93
C GLU A 78 11.81 8.52 -6.90
N ARG A 79 12.58 8.31 -7.97
CA ARG A 79 12.43 7.15 -8.85
C ARG A 79 12.68 5.82 -8.13
N LEU A 80 13.67 5.77 -7.24
CA LEU A 80 13.92 4.63 -6.37
C LEU A 80 12.73 4.37 -5.42
N LYS A 81 12.17 5.45 -4.84
CA LYS A 81 10.95 5.41 -4.02
C LYS A 81 9.75 4.88 -4.83
N PHE A 82 9.53 5.37 -6.05
CA PHE A 82 8.44 4.89 -6.92
C PHE A 82 8.59 3.41 -7.29
N SER A 83 9.82 2.93 -7.52
CA SER A 83 10.09 1.49 -7.75
C SER A 83 9.67 0.64 -6.53
N ALA A 84 9.99 1.11 -5.32
CA ALA A 84 9.57 0.47 -4.07
C ALA A 84 8.05 0.49 -3.88
N ILE A 85 7.39 1.61 -4.19
CA ILE A 85 5.93 1.75 -4.13
C ILE A 85 5.28 0.79 -5.13
N ALA A 86 5.71 0.79 -6.40
CA ALA A 86 5.16 -0.07 -7.44
C ALA A 86 5.28 -1.57 -7.08
N SER A 87 6.42 -1.98 -6.54
CA SER A 87 6.63 -3.34 -6.05
C SER A 87 5.70 -3.68 -4.88
N SER A 88 5.54 -2.76 -3.92
CA SER A 88 4.69 -2.98 -2.74
C SER A 88 3.20 -3.03 -3.10
N ASN A 89 2.77 -2.18 -4.04
CA ASN A 89 1.42 -2.18 -4.58
C ASN A 89 1.11 -3.51 -5.27
N LEU A 90 2.04 -4.04 -6.09
CA LEU A 90 1.86 -5.35 -6.73
C LEU A 90 1.68 -6.46 -5.68
N ASP A 91 2.48 -6.45 -4.61
CA ASP A 91 2.30 -7.42 -3.52
C ASP A 91 0.90 -7.34 -2.93
N GLU A 92 0.39 -6.15 -2.62
CA GLU A 92 -0.99 -5.96 -2.12
C GLU A 92 -2.04 -6.46 -3.11
N PHE A 93 -1.87 -6.17 -4.39
CA PHE A 93 -2.76 -6.66 -5.43
C PHE A 93 -2.80 -8.19 -5.48
N PHE A 94 -1.66 -8.87 -5.39
CA PHE A 94 -1.63 -10.33 -5.29
C PHE A 94 -2.29 -10.84 -4.01
N MET A 95 -1.94 -10.24 -2.88
CA MET A 95 -2.44 -10.62 -1.55
C MET A 95 -3.98 -10.55 -1.45
N VAL A 96 -4.62 -9.62 -2.15
CA VAL A 96 -6.06 -9.36 -2.03
C VAL A 96 -6.82 -9.72 -3.30
N ARG A 97 -6.46 -9.14 -4.46
CA ARG A 97 -7.25 -9.25 -5.70
C ARG A 97 -7.07 -10.60 -6.35
N VAL A 98 -5.82 -11.02 -6.57
CA VAL A 98 -5.53 -12.31 -7.19
C VAL A 98 -5.95 -13.46 -6.27
N ALA A 99 -5.71 -13.32 -4.97
CA ALA A 99 -6.18 -14.29 -4.00
C ALA A 99 -7.71 -14.46 -4.00
N GLY A 100 -8.47 -13.35 -4.06
CA GLY A 100 -9.93 -13.39 -4.16
C GLY A 100 -10.43 -14.07 -5.44
N LEU A 101 -9.78 -13.82 -6.58
CA LEU A 101 -10.10 -14.50 -7.85
C LEU A 101 -9.78 -16.01 -7.80
N LEU A 102 -8.67 -16.40 -7.17
CA LEU A 102 -8.35 -17.81 -6.94
C LEU A 102 -9.38 -18.48 -6.02
N GLY A 103 -9.84 -17.78 -4.98
CA GLY A 103 -10.93 -18.23 -4.11
C GLY A 103 -12.23 -18.47 -4.87
N GLN A 104 -12.64 -17.52 -5.73
CA GLN A 104 -13.82 -17.69 -6.59
C GLN A 104 -13.74 -18.93 -7.50
N ILE A 105 -12.56 -19.24 -8.03
CA ILE A 105 -12.35 -20.45 -8.84
C ILE A 105 -12.44 -21.71 -7.98
N HIS A 106 -11.93 -21.67 -6.74
CA HIS A 106 -12.02 -22.78 -5.81
C HIS A 106 -13.47 -23.10 -5.42
N ASP A 107 -14.28 -22.05 -5.25
CA ASP A 107 -15.71 -22.15 -4.91
C ASP A 107 -16.61 -22.34 -6.15
N ASP A 108 -16.03 -22.66 -7.32
CA ASP A 108 -16.71 -22.87 -8.60
C ASP A 108 -17.62 -21.71 -9.06
N VAL A 109 -17.32 -20.47 -8.65
CA VAL A 109 -18.04 -19.27 -9.05
C VAL A 109 -17.81 -18.97 -10.53
N GLN A 110 -18.88 -19.01 -11.33
CA GLN A 110 -18.85 -18.74 -12.77
C GLN A 110 -19.34 -17.34 -13.15
N GLN A 111 -19.62 -16.48 -12.17
CA GLN A 111 -20.16 -15.15 -12.43
C GLN A 111 -19.14 -14.30 -13.18
N VAL A 112 -19.54 -13.80 -14.35
CA VAL A 112 -18.75 -12.86 -15.15
C VAL A 112 -18.89 -11.44 -14.61
N THR A 113 -17.83 -10.67 -14.79
CA THR A 113 -17.81 -9.23 -14.51
C THR A 113 -18.56 -8.44 -15.58
N PRO A 114 -18.91 -7.15 -15.34
CA PRO A 114 -19.62 -6.33 -16.34
C PRO A 114 -18.93 -6.24 -17.71
N ASP A 115 -17.59 -6.35 -17.75
CA ASP A 115 -16.77 -6.44 -18.96
C ASP A 115 -16.78 -7.83 -19.62
N GLY A 116 -17.55 -8.78 -19.10
CA GLY A 116 -17.75 -10.11 -19.67
C GLY A 116 -16.66 -11.13 -19.33
N MET A 117 -15.65 -10.77 -18.53
CA MET A 117 -14.55 -11.69 -18.18
C MET A 117 -14.92 -12.60 -17.01
N SER A 118 -14.68 -13.91 -17.18
CA SER A 118 -14.73 -14.87 -16.07
C SER A 118 -13.53 -14.70 -15.12
N PRO A 119 -13.56 -15.24 -13.89
CA PRO A 119 -12.39 -15.21 -13.00
C PRO A 119 -11.13 -15.82 -13.64
N ARG A 120 -11.29 -16.89 -14.45
CA ARG A 120 -10.17 -17.53 -15.17
C ARG A 120 -9.60 -16.61 -16.26
N ASP A 121 -10.46 -15.93 -17.02
CA ASP A 121 -10.02 -14.98 -18.05
C ASP A 121 -9.26 -13.80 -17.42
N GLN A 122 -9.75 -13.32 -16.27
CA GLN A 122 -9.10 -12.26 -15.50
C GLN A 122 -7.71 -12.68 -15.02
N LEU A 123 -7.57 -13.86 -14.39
CA LEU A 123 -6.27 -14.36 -13.95
C LEU A 123 -5.27 -14.52 -15.11
N ALA A 124 -5.71 -15.08 -16.24
CA ALA A 124 -4.85 -15.23 -17.42
C ALA A 124 -4.41 -13.86 -17.98
N ALA A 125 -5.31 -12.87 -18.01
CA ALA A 125 -4.98 -11.51 -18.45
C ALA A 125 -4.03 -10.80 -17.47
N ILE A 126 -4.28 -10.93 -16.16
CA ILE A 126 -3.43 -10.42 -15.07
C ILE A 126 -2.03 -11.01 -15.19
N ALA A 127 -1.89 -12.33 -15.31
CA ALA A 127 -0.59 -12.99 -15.41
C ALA A 127 0.20 -12.49 -16.63
N ARG A 128 -0.45 -12.33 -17.80
CA ARG A 128 0.19 -11.74 -18.99
C ARG A 128 0.64 -10.30 -18.76
N ARG A 129 -0.19 -9.47 -18.13
CA ARG A 129 0.12 -8.05 -17.91
C ARG A 129 1.21 -7.85 -16.87
N VAL A 130 1.13 -8.55 -15.75
CA VAL A 130 2.11 -8.47 -14.65
C VAL A 130 3.49 -8.93 -15.09
N ARG A 131 3.61 -9.94 -15.96
CA ARG A 131 4.92 -10.33 -16.52
C ARG A 131 5.60 -9.16 -17.21
N ARG A 132 4.87 -8.38 -18.02
CA ARG A 132 5.40 -7.17 -18.66
C ARG A 132 5.75 -6.09 -17.62
N MET A 133 4.87 -5.84 -16.65
CA MET A 133 5.15 -4.85 -15.59
C MET A 133 6.41 -5.18 -14.79
N ARG A 134 6.62 -6.47 -14.47
CA ARG A 134 7.80 -6.92 -13.73
C ARG A 134 9.06 -6.77 -14.56
N GLU A 135 9.00 -7.01 -15.86
CA GLU A 135 10.11 -6.73 -16.77
C GLU A 135 10.44 -5.24 -16.83
N ASP A 136 9.42 -4.39 -17.01
CA ASP A 136 9.59 -2.92 -17.03
C ASP A 136 10.24 -2.43 -15.72
N LEU A 137 9.76 -2.91 -14.57
CA LEU A 137 10.31 -2.59 -13.27
C LEU A 137 11.73 -3.14 -13.08
N ASN A 138 12.02 -4.35 -13.57
CA ASN A 138 13.36 -4.92 -13.50
C ASN A 138 14.35 -4.12 -14.35
N VAL A 139 13.96 -3.69 -15.55
CA VAL A 139 14.78 -2.82 -16.41
C VAL A 139 15.02 -1.47 -15.72
N ALA A 140 13.97 -0.84 -15.19
CA ALA A 140 14.09 0.42 -14.45
C ALA A 140 15.12 0.32 -13.32
N VAL A 141 15.02 -0.73 -12.49
CA VAL A 141 15.96 -0.91 -11.37
C VAL A 141 17.37 -1.26 -11.86
N THR A 142 17.52 -2.28 -12.70
CA THR A 142 18.84 -2.87 -13.00
C THR A 142 19.61 -2.13 -14.08
N LYS A 143 18.93 -1.50 -15.05
CA LYS A 143 19.57 -0.86 -16.22
C LYS A 143 19.57 0.66 -16.13
N GLU A 144 18.71 1.26 -15.30
CA GLU A 144 18.60 2.71 -15.16
C GLU A 144 19.06 3.14 -13.75
N LEU A 145 18.36 2.74 -12.69
CA LEU A 145 18.60 3.25 -11.32
C LEU A 145 19.93 2.80 -10.70
N LEU A 146 20.26 1.50 -10.74
CA LEU A 146 21.51 1.00 -10.14
C LEU A 146 22.76 1.60 -10.82
N PRO A 147 22.84 1.73 -12.16
CA PRO A 147 23.91 2.47 -12.81
C PRO A 147 24.01 3.95 -12.40
N GLU A 148 22.88 4.66 -12.30
CA GLU A 148 22.87 6.07 -11.88
C GLU A 148 23.32 6.26 -10.43
N LEU A 149 22.86 5.39 -9.51
CA LEU A 149 23.34 5.36 -8.12
C LEU A 149 24.85 5.11 -8.07
N ARG A 150 25.36 4.19 -8.91
CA ARG A 150 26.79 3.91 -9.00
C ARG A 150 27.58 5.12 -9.48
N ALA A 151 27.07 5.86 -10.46
CA ALA A 151 27.68 7.11 -10.92
C ALA A 151 27.70 8.21 -9.83
N ARG A 152 26.78 8.16 -8.86
CA ARG A 152 26.74 9.01 -7.66
C ARG A 152 27.52 8.43 -6.47
N GLY A 153 28.28 7.35 -6.68
CA GLY A 153 29.16 6.75 -5.68
C GLY A 153 28.49 5.75 -4.74
N VAL A 154 27.29 5.25 -5.05
CA VAL A 154 26.61 4.19 -4.29
C VAL A 154 26.45 2.96 -5.17
N ALA A 155 27.16 1.88 -4.84
CA ALA A 155 27.18 0.67 -5.66
C ALA A 155 26.47 -0.51 -4.97
N LEU A 156 25.66 -1.24 -5.73
CA LEU A 156 25.27 -2.61 -5.41
C LEU A 156 26.17 -3.56 -6.20
N LEU A 157 26.93 -4.39 -5.51
CA LEU A 157 27.92 -5.30 -6.10
C LEU A 157 27.37 -6.72 -6.12
N ALA A 158 27.53 -7.40 -7.26
CA ALA A 158 27.32 -8.83 -7.34
C ALA A 158 28.51 -9.59 -6.74
N GLY A 159 28.31 -10.85 -6.39
CA GLY A 159 29.39 -11.71 -5.89
C GLY A 159 30.57 -11.84 -6.87
N THR A 160 30.38 -11.60 -8.17
CA THR A 160 31.44 -11.56 -9.19
C THR A 160 32.28 -10.28 -9.15
N ASP A 161 31.71 -9.17 -8.68
CA ASP A 161 32.35 -7.84 -8.67
C ASP A 161 33.29 -7.64 -7.48
N LEU A 162 33.24 -8.54 -6.49
CA LEU A 162 34.07 -8.48 -5.29
C LEU A 162 35.52 -8.83 -5.62
N ASP A 163 36.44 -7.98 -5.19
CA ASP A 163 37.88 -8.26 -5.23
C ASP A 163 38.28 -9.30 -4.15
N ARG A 164 39.57 -9.62 -4.07
CA ARG A 164 40.06 -10.63 -3.13
C ARG A 164 39.86 -10.22 -1.66
N GLU A 165 40.03 -8.95 -1.33
CA GLU A 165 39.93 -8.46 0.06
C GLU A 165 38.48 -8.37 0.50
N SER A 166 37.60 -7.78 -0.32
CA SER A 166 36.17 -7.72 -0.07
C SER A 166 35.55 -9.11 0.00
N ARG A 167 36.00 -10.08 -0.81
CA ARG A 167 35.57 -11.49 -0.68
C ARG A 167 35.94 -12.10 0.66
N ALA A 168 37.13 -11.80 1.18
CA ALA A 168 37.57 -12.31 2.48
C ALA A 168 36.77 -11.67 3.63
N GLU A 169 36.49 -10.37 3.54
CA GLU A 169 35.66 -9.61 4.48
C GLU A 169 34.21 -10.17 4.51
N VAL A 170 33.58 -10.30 3.34
CA VAL A 170 32.23 -10.85 3.20
C VAL A 170 32.14 -12.27 3.77
N ARG A 171 33.15 -13.10 3.53
CA ARG A 171 33.20 -14.46 4.07
C ARG A 171 33.38 -14.49 5.59
N ALA A 172 34.19 -13.60 6.15
CA ALA A 172 34.33 -13.47 7.60
C ALA A 172 33.01 -13.04 8.24
N TYR A 173 32.36 -12.01 7.68
CA TYR A 173 31.04 -11.57 8.11
C TYR A 173 29.99 -12.70 8.03
N PHE A 174 29.98 -13.46 6.93
CA PHE A 174 29.11 -14.63 6.80
C PHE A 174 29.32 -15.60 7.97
N ARG A 175 30.56 -16.00 8.27
CA ARG A 175 30.85 -16.99 9.31
C ARG A 175 30.56 -16.52 10.73
N GLU A 176 30.84 -15.26 11.01
CA GLU A 176 30.76 -14.70 12.37
C GLU A 176 29.37 -14.17 12.71
N GLN A 177 28.64 -13.62 11.74
CA GLN A 177 27.38 -12.90 11.98
C GLN A 177 26.17 -13.59 11.35
N VAL A 178 26.32 -14.16 10.15
CA VAL A 178 25.18 -14.70 9.38
C VAL A 178 24.95 -16.18 9.67
N LEU A 179 25.98 -17.01 9.48
CA LEU A 179 25.92 -18.47 9.61
C LEU A 179 25.33 -18.93 10.97
N PRO A 180 25.66 -18.32 12.13
CA PRO A 180 25.10 -18.76 13.42
C PRO A 180 23.59 -18.57 13.56
N VAL A 181 22.97 -17.71 12.76
CA VAL A 181 21.51 -17.45 12.79
C VAL A 181 20.75 -18.16 11.67
N LEU A 182 21.44 -18.86 10.76
CA LEU A 182 20.80 -19.63 9.70
C LEU A 182 20.41 -21.02 10.18
N THR A 183 19.24 -21.48 9.78
CA THR A 183 18.77 -22.84 9.99
C THR A 183 18.38 -23.46 8.65
N PRO A 184 19.11 -24.47 8.15
CA PRO A 184 18.73 -25.17 6.93
C PRO A 184 17.57 -26.13 7.18
N LEU A 185 16.59 -26.14 6.27
CA LEU A 185 15.40 -26.98 6.32
C LEU A 185 15.41 -27.94 5.12
N ALA A 186 15.67 -29.22 5.35
CA ALA A 186 15.63 -30.23 4.30
C ALA A 186 14.19 -30.47 3.82
N ILE A 187 14.02 -30.75 2.52
CA ILE A 187 12.75 -31.17 1.93
C ILE A 187 12.87 -32.63 1.49
N ASP A 188 12.10 -33.52 2.12
CA ASP A 188 12.02 -34.93 1.79
C ASP A 188 10.67 -35.53 2.26
N PRO A 189 10.32 -36.79 1.94
CA PRO A 189 9.05 -37.38 2.36
C PRO A 189 8.80 -37.40 3.88
N GLY A 190 9.85 -37.38 4.70
CA GLY A 190 9.76 -37.27 6.16
C GLY A 190 9.72 -35.83 6.68
N HIS A 191 10.11 -34.85 5.85
CA HIS A 191 10.13 -33.42 6.16
C HIS A 191 9.31 -32.64 5.13
N PRO A 192 8.00 -32.42 5.38
CA PRO A 192 7.15 -31.69 4.44
C PRO A 192 7.63 -30.24 4.29
N PHE A 193 7.22 -29.61 3.18
CA PHE A 193 7.58 -28.23 2.88
C PHE A 193 7.26 -27.30 4.06
N PRO A 194 8.25 -26.57 4.60
CA PRO A 194 8.06 -25.77 5.79
C PRO A 194 7.19 -24.55 5.52
N HIS A 195 6.55 -24.05 6.56
CA HIS A 195 5.79 -22.82 6.45
C HIS A 195 6.74 -21.60 6.37
N LEU A 196 6.75 -20.92 5.22
CA LEU A 196 7.54 -19.71 4.97
C LEU A 196 6.70 -18.45 5.16
N ARG A 197 7.25 -17.43 5.84
CA ARG A 197 6.59 -16.15 6.09
C ARG A 197 6.26 -15.41 4.80
N ASN A 198 5.13 -14.72 4.78
CA ASN A 198 4.73 -13.89 3.64
C ASN A 198 5.78 -12.79 3.35
N LYS A 199 6.02 -12.49 2.07
CA LYS A 199 6.97 -11.47 1.57
C LYS A 199 8.43 -11.67 1.96
N SER A 200 8.77 -12.75 2.67
CA SER A 200 10.14 -13.06 3.09
C SER A 200 10.99 -13.57 1.92
N LEU A 201 12.29 -13.27 1.96
CA LEU A 201 13.28 -13.84 1.07
C LEU A 201 13.77 -15.17 1.63
N ASN A 202 13.91 -16.15 0.75
CA ASN A 202 14.32 -17.51 1.07
C ASN A 202 15.26 -17.99 -0.03
N LEU A 203 16.17 -18.90 0.28
CA LEU A 203 17.01 -19.58 -0.70
C LEU A 203 16.58 -21.03 -0.82
N CYS A 204 16.53 -21.52 -2.06
CA CYS A 204 16.40 -22.94 -2.38
C CYS A 204 17.76 -23.47 -2.81
N ALA A 205 18.41 -24.24 -1.94
CA ALA A 205 19.66 -24.94 -2.22
C ALA A 205 19.37 -26.30 -2.84
N MET A 206 20.02 -26.59 -3.96
CA MET A 206 19.99 -27.91 -4.60
C MET A 206 21.30 -28.64 -4.33
N LEU A 207 21.20 -29.84 -3.78
CA LEU A 207 22.31 -30.59 -3.21
C LEU A 207 22.43 -31.95 -3.88
N SER A 208 23.65 -32.43 -4.06
CA SER A 208 23.97 -33.80 -4.45
C SER A 208 24.72 -34.50 -3.33
N GLY A 209 24.26 -35.66 -2.90
CA GLY A 209 24.94 -36.44 -1.86
C GLY A 209 26.18 -37.13 -2.42
N THR A 210 27.30 -37.09 -1.70
CA THR A 210 28.50 -37.85 -2.07
C THR A 210 28.35 -39.36 -1.84
N HIS A 211 27.33 -39.78 -1.06
CA HIS A 211 27.10 -41.17 -0.64
C HIS A 211 25.68 -41.69 -0.93
N ARG A 212 24.83 -40.93 -1.63
CA ARG A 212 23.49 -41.41 -2.03
C ARG A 212 23.61 -42.31 -3.26
N GLN A 213 22.98 -43.50 -3.19
CA GLN A 213 22.83 -44.38 -4.35
C GLN A 213 21.83 -43.83 -5.38
N ASP A 214 20.91 -42.96 -4.94
CA ASP A 214 19.97 -42.25 -5.82
C ASP A 214 20.61 -41.00 -6.46
N ALA A 215 20.45 -40.91 -7.79
CA ALA A 215 20.96 -39.81 -8.62
C ALA A 215 20.12 -38.52 -8.54
N SER A 216 19.00 -38.50 -7.80
CA SER A 216 18.12 -37.34 -7.70
C SER A 216 18.70 -36.27 -6.74
N PRO A 217 18.65 -34.99 -7.12
CA PRO A 217 19.09 -33.91 -6.25
C PRO A 217 18.19 -33.82 -5.01
N ALA A 218 18.79 -33.54 -3.86
CA ALA A 218 18.09 -33.15 -2.65
C ALA A 218 17.88 -31.63 -2.64
N PHE A 219 16.84 -31.17 -1.95
CA PHE A 219 16.56 -29.75 -1.80
C PHE A 219 16.57 -29.35 -0.32
N ALA A 220 17.05 -28.15 -0.05
CA ALA A 220 16.97 -27.54 1.27
C ALA A 220 16.61 -26.06 1.14
N LEU A 221 15.87 -25.55 2.11
CA LEU A 221 15.50 -24.15 2.21
C LEU A 221 16.29 -23.47 3.31
N VAL A 222 16.63 -22.20 3.08
CA VAL A 222 17.26 -21.33 4.07
C VAL A 222 16.53 -20.00 4.04
N GLN A 223 15.98 -19.58 5.17
CA GLN A 223 15.30 -18.28 5.25
C GLN A 223 16.35 -17.16 5.41
N VAL A 224 16.19 -16.06 4.69
CA VAL A 224 17.04 -14.88 4.90
C VAL A 224 16.60 -14.21 6.21
N PRO A 225 17.50 -14.06 7.19
CA PRO A 225 17.13 -13.61 8.53
C PRO A 225 16.82 -12.11 8.53
N GLY A 226 15.55 -11.74 8.75
CA GLY A 226 15.12 -10.34 8.82
C GLY A 226 15.66 -9.53 10.01
N VAL A 227 16.33 -10.19 10.97
CA VAL A 227 17.03 -9.52 12.09
C VAL A 227 18.35 -8.88 11.67
N LEU A 228 18.87 -9.24 10.49
CA LEU A 228 20.07 -8.66 9.91
C LEU A 228 19.70 -7.68 8.79
N PRO A 229 20.46 -6.58 8.61
CA PRO A 229 20.23 -5.68 7.49
C PRO A 229 20.49 -6.42 6.17
N ARG A 230 19.57 -6.28 5.22
CA ARG A 230 19.72 -6.93 3.91
C ARG A 230 20.85 -6.31 3.08
N LEU A 231 21.08 -5.01 3.19
CA LEU A 231 22.20 -4.33 2.55
C LEU A 231 23.45 -4.47 3.42
N VAL A 232 24.34 -5.40 3.07
CA VAL A 232 25.59 -5.62 3.79
C VAL A 232 26.66 -4.71 3.19
N ARG A 233 27.12 -3.74 3.96
CA ARG A 233 28.18 -2.82 3.52
C ARG A 233 29.50 -3.58 3.37
N VAL A 234 30.19 -3.35 2.25
CA VAL A 234 31.52 -3.91 1.97
C VAL A 234 32.50 -2.79 1.67
N ARG A 235 33.79 -3.04 1.87
CA ARG A 235 34.81 -2.11 1.38
C ARG A 235 34.70 -2.03 -0.14
N ALA A 236 34.59 -0.81 -0.65
CA ALA A 236 34.82 -0.56 -2.06
C ALA A 236 36.31 -0.81 -2.32
N ALA A 237 36.62 -1.86 -3.08
CA ALA A 237 37.91 -1.97 -3.74
C ALA A 237 38.19 -0.64 -4.45
N ALA A 238 39.43 -0.17 -4.44
CA ALA A 238 39.89 1.11 -4.97
C ALA A 238 39.70 1.28 -6.50
N GLN A 239 38.47 1.19 -6.98
CA GLN A 239 38.01 1.44 -8.35
C GLN A 239 37.04 2.63 -8.32
N GLY A 240 37.60 3.83 -8.16
CA GLY A 240 36.89 5.11 -8.30
C GLY A 240 36.26 5.68 -7.03
N ASP A 241 35.59 6.83 -7.20
CA ASP A 241 34.91 7.64 -6.17
C ASP A 241 33.62 6.96 -5.61
N VAL A 242 33.70 5.70 -5.20
CA VAL A 242 32.58 4.99 -4.57
C VAL A 242 32.55 5.30 -3.07
N ARG A 243 31.54 6.05 -2.64
CA ARG A 243 31.28 6.43 -1.23
C ARG A 243 30.80 5.23 -0.40
N ALA A 244 30.01 4.36 -0.99
CA ALA A 244 29.49 3.17 -0.33
C ALA A 244 29.22 2.04 -1.34
N ALA A 245 29.55 0.82 -0.93
CA ALA A 245 29.28 -0.40 -1.69
C ALA A 245 28.55 -1.41 -0.81
N TYR A 246 27.59 -2.11 -1.39
CA TYR A 246 26.76 -3.10 -0.72
C TYR A 246 26.72 -4.41 -1.49
N VAL A 247 26.54 -5.49 -0.75
CA VAL A 247 26.11 -6.80 -1.27
C VAL A 247 24.80 -7.16 -0.60
N LEU A 248 23.88 -7.78 -1.34
CA LEU A 248 22.64 -8.27 -0.77
C LEU A 248 22.92 -9.47 0.16
N LEU A 249 22.27 -9.51 1.32
CA LEU A 249 22.41 -10.59 2.29
C LEU A 249 22.02 -11.94 1.69
N ASP A 250 20.97 -11.98 0.85
CA ASP A 250 20.58 -13.14 0.08
C ASP A 250 21.67 -13.64 -0.86
N ASP A 251 22.32 -12.75 -1.62
CA ASP A 251 23.44 -13.12 -2.51
C ASP A 251 24.66 -13.62 -1.71
N LEU A 252 24.93 -12.98 -0.57
CA LEU A 252 26.00 -13.37 0.35
C LEU A 252 25.74 -14.79 0.90
N ILE A 253 24.51 -15.09 1.31
CA ILE A 253 24.12 -16.43 1.77
C ILE A 253 24.22 -17.43 0.62
N ALA A 254 23.76 -17.08 -0.60
CA ALA A 254 23.85 -17.94 -1.78
C ALA A 254 25.31 -18.32 -2.10
N LEU A 255 26.23 -17.34 -2.03
CA LEU A 255 27.65 -17.52 -2.32
C LEU A 255 28.33 -18.51 -1.36
N HIS A 256 27.90 -18.54 -0.10
CA HIS A 256 28.49 -19.37 0.96
C HIS A 256 27.59 -20.51 1.45
N ILE A 257 26.48 -20.77 0.74
CA ILE A 257 25.45 -21.73 1.14
C ILE A 257 26.01 -23.14 1.39
N GLY A 258 27.07 -23.52 0.67
CA GLY A 258 27.71 -24.83 0.81
C GLY A 258 28.30 -25.08 2.20
N GLU A 259 28.65 -24.04 2.95
CA GLU A 259 29.17 -24.19 4.32
C GLU A 259 28.08 -24.69 5.31
N LEU A 260 26.79 -24.57 4.97
CA LEU A 260 25.67 -25.12 5.77
C LEU A 260 25.46 -26.63 5.58
N PHE A 261 26.01 -27.21 4.51
CA PHE A 261 25.72 -28.59 4.11
C PHE A 261 26.99 -29.45 4.00
N PRO A 262 27.72 -29.65 5.11
CA PRO A 262 28.90 -30.52 5.10
C PRO A 262 28.53 -31.93 4.63
N GLY A 263 29.33 -32.50 3.73
CA GLY A 263 29.07 -33.82 3.14
C GLY A 263 28.16 -33.82 1.90
N PHE A 264 27.68 -32.65 1.46
CA PHE A 264 26.94 -32.50 0.22
C PHE A 264 27.68 -31.60 -0.76
N ARG A 265 27.54 -31.88 -2.06
CA ARG A 265 27.94 -30.95 -3.11
C ARG A 265 26.76 -30.03 -3.42
N CYS A 266 26.93 -28.73 -3.17
CA CYS A 266 25.96 -27.73 -3.60
C CYS A 266 26.01 -27.57 -5.13
N LEU A 267 24.88 -27.79 -5.79
CA LEU A 267 24.70 -27.63 -7.24
C LEU A 267 24.27 -26.20 -7.60
N GLY A 268 23.70 -25.47 -6.65
CA GLY A 268 23.29 -24.08 -6.76
C GLY A 268 22.36 -23.68 -5.60
N ALA A 269 22.21 -22.39 -5.38
CA ALA A 269 21.22 -21.83 -4.48
C ALA A 269 20.62 -20.58 -5.12
N TRP A 270 19.30 -20.48 -5.07
CA TRP A 270 18.56 -19.41 -5.74
C TRP A 270 17.58 -18.77 -4.78
N THR A 271 17.59 -17.45 -4.77
CA THR A 271 16.69 -16.65 -3.95
C THR A 271 15.29 -16.69 -4.56
N PHE A 272 14.29 -16.83 -3.70
CA PHE A 272 12.88 -16.72 -4.06
C PHE A 272 12.11 -16.00 -2.94
N ARG A 273 10.97 -15.44 -3.32
CA ARG A 273 10.07 -14.69 -2.47
C ARG A 273 8.64 -15.11 -2.75
N LEU A 274 7.84 -15.21 -1.70
CA LEU A 274 6.44 -15.60 -1.79
C LEU A 274 5.52 -14.45 -1.42
N VAL A 275 4.40 -14.36 -2.14
CA VAL A 275 3.23 -13.57 -1.76
C VAL A 275 2.11 -14.55 -1.43
N ARG A 276 1.52 -14.41 -0.24
CA ARG A 276 0.44 -15.25 0.29
C ARG A 276 -0.87 -14.49 0.39
N ASN A 277 -1.98 -15.22 0.40
CA ASN A 277 -3.31 -14.67 0.60
C ASN A 277 -3.38 -13.87 1.91
N PHE A 278 -4.08 -12.74 1.88
CA PHE A 278 -4.30 -11.84 3.00
C PHE A 278 -5.78 -11.71 3.39
N ASP A 279 -6.70 -12.38 2.68
CA ASP A 279 -8.12 -12.22 2.94
C ASP A 279 -8.53 -12.77 4.31
N LEU A 280 -9.26 -11.95 5.07
CA LEU A 280 -9.83 -12.28 6.37
C LEU A 280 -11.31 -12.62 6.14
N SER A 281 -11.62 -13.89 5.86
CA SER A 281 -13.00 -14.37 5.80
C SER A 281 -13.54 -14.57 7.22
N ILE A 282 -14.12 -13.53 7.80
CA ILE A 282 -14.80 -13.62 9.11
C ILE A 282 -16.30 -13.67 8.84
N ASP A 283 -16.96 -14.75 9.25
CA ASP A 283 -18.40 -14.81 9.31
C ASP A 283 -18.90 -13.93 10.46
N GLU A 284 -19.56 -12.82 10.10
CA GLU A 284 -20.08 -11.84 11.04
C GLU A 284 -21.37 -12.30 11.74
N GLU A 285 -22.14 -13.17 11.09
CA GLU A 285 -23.43 -13.62 11.59
C GLU A 285 -23.28 -14.72 12.65
N GLU A 286 -22.20 -15.51 12.57
CA GLU A 286 -21.88 -16.58 13.52
C GLU A 286 -20.97 -16.14 14.69
N ALA A 287 -20.38 -14.94 14.64
CA ALA A 287 -19.41 -14.48 15.64
C ALA A 287 -20.07 -13.86 16.88
N GLU A 288 -20.02 -14.54 18.03
CA GLU A 288 -20.48 -14.00 19.32
C GLU A 288 -19.65 -12.78 19.81
N ASP A 289 -18.34 -12.75 19.50
CA ASP A 289 -17.44 -11.63 19.78
C ASP A 289 -16.59 -11.33 18.53
N LEU A 290 -16.99 -10.27 17.80
CA LEU A 290 -16.30 -9.85 16.58
C LEU A 290 -14.82 -9.50 16.83
N LEU A 291 -14.49 -8.92 17.99
CA LEU A 291 -13.11 -8.55 18.32
C LEU A 291 -12.24 -9.79 18.52
N GLU A 292 -12.75 -10.83 19.17
CA GLU A 292 -12.01 -12.07 19.38
C GLU A 292 -11.88 -12.88 18.09
N SER A 293 -12.92 -12.93 17.25
CA SER A 293 -12.86 -13.55 15.92
C SER A 293 -11.83 -12.87 15.01
N VAL A 294 -11.79 -11.53 14.98
CA VAL A 294 -10.76 -10.79 14.20
C VAL A 294 -9.35 -11.12 14.72
N LYS A 295 -9.13 -11.22 16.05
CA LYS A 295 -7.81 -11.60 16.60
C LYS A 295 -7.37 -13.00 16.15
N GLN A 296 -8.28 -13.96 16.12
CA GLN A 296 -7.96 -15.32 15.70
C GLN A 296 -7.59 -15.38 14.22
N GLU A 297 -8.32 -14.67 13.37
CA GLU A 297 -8.04 -14.63 11.93
C GLU A 297 -6.76 -13.84 11.61
N VAL A 298 -6.46 -12.76 12.33
CA VAL A 298 -5.17 -12.06 12.24
C VAL A 298 -4.00 -13.00 12.57
N ARG A 299 -4.15 -13.93 13.53
CA ARG A 299 -3.10 -14.93 13.81
C ARG A 299 -3.01 -16.02 12.74
N ARG A 300 -4.13 -16.37 12.09
CA ARG A 300 -4.17 -17.33 10.96
C ARG A 300 -3.62 -16.73 9.67
N ARG A 301 -3.62 -15.40 9.53
CA ARG A 301 -3.09 -14.61 8.40
C ARG A 301 -1.71 -15.03 7.92
N ASP A 302 -0.77 -15.29 8.83
CA ASP A 302 0.58 -15.72 8.44
C ASP A 302 0.57 -17.05 7.68
N ARG A 303 -0.49 -17.87 7.82
CA ARG A 303 -0.64 -19.20 7.24
C ARG A 303 -1.40 -19.26 5.91
N GLY A 304 -1.76 -18.12 5.31
CA GLY A 304 -2.48 -18.10 4.03
C GLY A 304 -1.76 -18.87 2.91
N SER A 305 -2.53 -19.43 1.96
CA SER A 305 -1.99 -20.13 0.79
C SER A 305 -1.08 -19.23 -0.05
N ALA A 306 -0.06 -19.82 -0.69
CA ALA A 306 0.78 -19.08 -1.62
C ALA A 306 -0.03 -18.68 -2.86
N VAL A 307 0.12 -17.43 -3.29
CA VAL A 307 -0.60 -16.85 -4.44
C VAL A 307 0.35 -16.63 -5.60
N ALA A 308 1.57 -16.16 -5.32
CA ALA A 308 2.60 -15.94 -6.32
C ALA A 308 3.99 -16.20 -5.76
N MET A 309 4.91 -16.59 -6.64
CA MET A 309 6.33 -16.73 -6.34
C MET A 309 7.14 -15.88 -7.31
N THR A 310 8.09 -15.11 -6.78
CA THR A 310 9.15 -14.51 -7.58
C THR A 310 10.46 -15.25 -7.28
N ILE A 311 11.20 -15.64 -8.30
CA ILE A 311 12.44 -16.42 -8.16
C ILE A 311 13.54 -15.84 -9.05
N ASP A 312 14.78 -16.00 -8.62
CA ASP A 312 15.97 -15.67 -9.41
C ASP A 312 15.93 -16.32 -10.81
N ALA A 313 16.20 -15.54 -11.85
CA ALA A 313 16.16 -16.01 -13.24
C ALA A 313 17.25 -17.05 -13.58
N GLY A 314 18.33 -17.12 -12.81
CA GLY A 314 19.35 -18.16 -12.92
C GLY A 314 18.96 -19.49 -12.29
N SER A 315 17.76 -19.59 -11.70
CA SER A 315 17.23 -20.83 -11.12
C SER A 315 17.13 -21.97 -12.12
N ARG A 316 17.55 -23.17 -11.69
CA ARG A 316 17.35 -24.39 -12.49
C ARG A 316 15.88 -24.79 -12.46
N ARG A 317 15.39 -25.32 -13.58
CA ARG A 317 13.99 -25.76 -13.74
C ARG A 317 13.57 -26.73 -12.65
N GLU A 318 14.44 -27.63 -12.23
CA GLU A 318 14.18 -28.61 -11.17
C GLU A 318 13.88 -27.95 -9.82
N ALA A 319 14.60 -26.87 -9.47
CA ALA A 319 14.35 -26.12 -8.25
C ALA A 319 13.03 -25.35 -8.33
N THR A 320 12.78 -24.69 -9.47
CA THR A 320 11.55 -23.93 -9.72
C THR A 320 10.31 -24.82 -9.69
N GLU A 321 10.36 -25.98 -10.35
CA GLU A 321 9.26 -26.95 -10.36
C GLU A 321 9.03 -27.58 -9.00
N MET A 322 10.10 -27.90 -8.25
CA MET A 322 9.98 -28.40 -6.89
C MET A 322 9.26 -27.38 -5.99
N LEU A 323 9.67 -26.11 -6.02
CA LEU A 323 9.03 -25.04 -5.26
C LEU A 323 7.57 -24.84 -5.69
N ARG A 324 7.32 -24.75 -7.00
CA ARG A 324 5.97 -24.57 -7.57
C ARG A 324 5.03 -25.69 -7.16
N ALA A 325 5.46 -26.94 -7.26
CA ALA A 325 4.66 -28.10 -6.90
C ALA A 325 4.39 -28.15 -5.39
N SER A 326 5.42 -27.89 -4.56
CA SER A 326 5.29 -27.90 -3.09
C SER A 326 4.39 -26.77 -2.56
N LEU A 327 4.32 -25.65 -3.28
CA LEU A 327 3.50 -24.50 -2.94
C LEU A 327 2.13 -24.51 -3.63
N HIS A 328 1.84 -25.52 -4.45
CA HIS A 328 0.61 -25.65 -5.24
C HIS A 328 0.32 -24.42 -6.12
N LEU A 329 1.36 -23.83 -6.70
CA LEU A 329 1.26 -22.64 -7.56
C LEU A 329 1.02 -23.01 -9.02
N SER A 330 0.13 -22.28 -9.68
CA SER A 330 0.02 -22.27 -11.14
C SER A 330 1.29 -21.66 -11.75
N GLU A 331 1.74 -22.21 -12.88
CA GLU A 331 2.92 -21.72 -13.62
C GLU A 331 2.79 -20.24 -13.99
N GLU A 332 1.57 -19.75 -14.21
CA GLU A 332 1.31 -18.36 -14.57
C GLU A 332 1.63 -17.33 -13.48
N PHE A 333 1.74 -17.77 -12.22
CA PHE A 333 2.08 -16.95 -11.06
C PHE A 333 3.47 -17.23 -10.49
N VAL A 334 4.33 -17.86 -11.31
CA VAL A 334 5.77 -17.97 -11.07
C VAL A 334 6.48 -16.95 -11.97
N PHE A 335 7.16 -15.99 -11.35
CA PHE A 335 7.84 -14.89 -12.02
C PHE A 335 9.35 -15.02 -11.84
N SER A 336 10.08 -15.17 -12.94
CA SER A 336 11.55 -15.14 -12.93
C SER A 336 12.04 -13.71 -13.07
N VAL A 337 13.01 -13.30 -12.25
CA VAL A 337 13.58 -11.94 -12.23
C VAL A 337 15.10 -12.02 -12.26
N ASP A 338 15.71 -11.27 -13.18
CA ASP A 338 17.17 -11.08 -13.27
C ASP A 338 17.55 -9.77 -12.56
N GLY A 339 17.64 -9.83 -11.23
CA GLY A 339 17.87 -8.67 -10.36
C GLY A 339 17.34 -8.85 -8.94
N PRO A 340 17.38 -7.81 -8.09
CA PRO A 340 16.93 -7.88 -6.70
C PRO A 340 15.42 -8.17 -6.57
N LEU A 341 15.05 -9.25 -5.87
CA LEU A 341 13.65 -9.70 -5.76
C LEU A 341 12.75 -8.81 -4.87
N ALA A 342 13.30 -8.22 -3.81
CA ALA A 342 12.58 -7.31 -2.91
C ALA A 342 13.10 -5.88 -3.10
N ILE A 343 12.59 -5.21 -4.12
CA ILE A 343 12.95 -3.83 -4.47
C ILE A 343 12.75 -2.83 -3.32
N PRO A 344 11.72 -2.93 -2.46
CA PRO A 344 11.53 -1.96 -1.37
C PRO A 344 12.73 -1.84 -0.42
N ASP A 345 13.48 -2.92 -0.20
CA ASP A 345 14.65 -2.90 0.68
C ASP A 345 15.82 -2.08 0.10
N LEU A 346 15.82 -1.81 -1.21
CA LEU A 346 16.83 -0.99 -1.87
C LEU A 346 16.70 0.49 -1.53
N ALA A 347 15.56 0.93 -1.01
CA ALA A 347 15.35 2.33 -0.59
C ALA A 347 16.42 2.80 0.41
N ALA A 348 16.91 1.90 1.27
CA ALA A 348 17.98 2.18 2.22
C ALA A 348 19.33 2.55 1.55
N MET A 349 19.55 2.19 0.28
CA MET A 349 20.71 2.67 -0.48
C MET A 349 20.65 4.19 -0.71
N GLY A 350 19.44 4.73 -0.85
CA GLY A 350 19.20 6.16 -1.05
C GLY A 350 19.50 7.03 0.18
N GLU A 351 19.49 6.44 1.39
CA GLU A 351 19.74 7.16 2.64
C GLU A 351 21.14 7.79 2.69
N ILE A 352 22.12 7.17 2.04
CA ILE A 352 23.50 7.68 1.95
C ILE A 352 23.57 8.97 1.15
N LEU A 353 22.65 9.12 0.20
CA LEU A 353 22.51 10.30 -0.65
C LEU A 353 21.41 11.22 -0.12
N ALA A 354 20.95 11.02 1.12
CA ALA A 354 19.83 11.77 1.66
C ALA A 354 20.10 13.28 1.75
N ASP A 355 21.35 13.67 1.97
CA ASP A 355 21.75 15.07 2.09
C ASP A 355 22.07 15.73 0.75
N VAL A 356 21.79 15.06 -0.39
CA VAL A 356 22.03 15.57 -1.74
C VAL A 356 20.70 16.11 -2.31
N PRO A 357 20.45 17.43 -2.27
CA PRO A 357 19.12 17.99 -2.53
C PRO A 357 18.65 17.76 -3.96
N GLU A 358 19.55 17.78 -4.95
CA GLU A 358 19.18 17.61 -6.36
C GLU A 358 18.68 16.20 -6.72
N LEU A 359 18.79 15.24 -5.80
CA LEU A 359 18.33 13.87 -6.00
C LEU A 359 16.94 13.61 -5.40
N LYS A 360 16.29 14.64 -4.85
CA LYS A 360 15.00 14.57 -4.15
C LYS A 360 14.06 15.67 -4.60
N ASP A 361 12.78 15.47 -4.32
CA ASP A 361 11.82 16.57 -4.38
C ASP A 361 12.14 17.63 -3.31
N GLU A 362 11.81 18.89 -3.60
CA GLU A 362 11.93 19.96 -2.62
C GLU A 362 11.02 19.65 -1.41
N PRO A 363 11.55 19.66 -0.17
CA PRO A 363 10.73 19.41 1.01
C PRO A 363 9.60 20.42 1.12
N PHE A 364 8.36 19.92 1.07
CA PHE A 364 7.18 20.77 1.24
C PHE A 364 6.77 20.82 2.72
N THR A 365 6.66 22.03 3.27
CA THR A 365 6.14 22.26 4.64
C THR A 365 4.69 22.75 4.56
N PRO A 366 3.72 21.98 5.09
CA PRO A 366 2.32 22.38 5.14
C PRO A 366 2.15 23.73 5.83
N GLN A 367 1.36 24.60 5.22
CA GLN A 367 1.11 25.95 5.74
C GLN A 367 0.00 25.92 6.78
N LEU A 368 0.16 26.67 7.87
CA LEU A 368 -0.95 26.90 8.79
C LEU A 368 -1.88 27.98 8.20
N PRO A 369 -3.16 27.66 7.92
CA PRO A 369 -4.11 28.59 7.31
C PRO A 369 -4.28 29.86 8.15
N PRO A 370 -4.48 31.04 7.54
CA PRO A 370 -4.59 32.31 8.26
C PRO A 370 -5.59 32.32 9.43
N PRO A 371 -6.80 31.72 9.32
CA PRO A 371 -7.75 31.67 10.44
C PRO A 371 -7.21 30.99 11.71
N PHE A 372 -6.23 30.09 11.59
CA PHE A 372 -5.71 29.30 12.71
C PHE A 372 -4.35 29.78 13.24
N ARG A 373 -3.69 30.73 12.56
CA ARG A 373 -2.29 31.10 12.85
C ARG A 373 -2.08 31.70 14.23
N ASP A 374 -2.97 32.58 14.65
CA ASP A 374 -2.91 33.32 15.91
C ASP A 374 -4.14 33.04 16.79
N ALA A 375 -4.79 31.91 16.56
CA ALA A 375 -6.02 31.54 17.26
C ALA A 375 -5.72 30.84 18.58
N ASP A 376 -5.98 31.55 19.68
CA ASP A 376 -5.97 30.98 21.03
C ASP A 376 -7.13 29.98 21.25
N ASN A 377 -8.26 30.18 20.57
CA ASN A 377 -9.46 29.37 20.72
C ASN A 377 -10.04 28.96 19.35
N LEU A 378 -9.82 27.71 18.95
CA LEU A 378 -10.29 27.17 17.66
C LEU A 378 -11.82 27.17 17.54
N PHE A 379 -12.55 27.02 18.65
CA PHE A 379 -14.02 27.06 18.63
C PHE A 379 -14.55 28.42 18.19
N GLU A 380 -13.93 29.52 18.64
CA GLU A 380 -14.34 30.86 18.21
C GLU A 380 -14.10 31.08 16.72
N VAL A 381 -12.98 30.59 16.19
CA VAL A 381 -12.65 30.68 14.76
C VAL A 381 -13.68 29.91 13.93
N ILE A 382 -13.99 28.66 14.31
CA ILE A 382 -14.94 27.80 13.58
C ILE A 382 -16.38 28.31 13.72
N ALA A 383 -16.73 28.96 14.83
CA ALA A 383 -18.06 29.55 15.03
C ALA A 383 -18.31 30.79 14.15
N GLN A 384 -17.25 31.51 13.75
CA GLN A 384 -17.37 32.70 12.91
C GLN A 384 -17.63 32.37 11.44
N GLN A 385 -17.05 31.29 10.93
CA GLN A 385 -17.19 30.87 9.54
C GLN A 385 -16.83 29.40 9.34
N ASP A 386 -17.39 28.81 8.29
CA ASP A 386 -16.96 27.50 7.80
C ASP A 386 -15.53 27.57 7.25
N ILE A 387 -14.74 26.52 7.46
CA ILE A 387 -13.34 26.46 7.05
C ILE A 387 -13.09 25.16 6.30
N LEU A 388 -12.50 25.25 5.10
CA LEU A 388 -12.09 24.09 4.31
C LEU A 388 -10.56 24.10 4.22
N LEU A 389 -9.94 22.98 4.56
CA LEU A 389 -8.51 22.74 4.43
C LEU A 389 -8.24 21.74 3.31
N HIS A 390 -7.14 21.94 2.60
CA HIS A 390 -6.63 21.07 1.55
C HIS A 390 -5.24 20.54 1.94
N HIS A 391 -5.21 19.28 2.34
CA HIS A 391 -3.98 18.54 2.62
C HIS A 391 -3.32 18.06 1.31
N PRO A 392 -1.99 17.90 1.25
CA PRO A 392 -1.02 18.20 2.29
C PRO A 392 -0.60 19.69 2.31
N TYR A 393 -1.19 20.55 1.46
CA TYR A 393 -0.79 21.96 1.34
C TYR A 393 -1.00 22.76 2.62
N GLU A 394 -2.12 22.50 3.29
CA GLU A 394 -2.47 23.07 4.58
C GLU A 394 -2.25 22.04 5.70
N SER A 395 -1.74 22.51 6.84
CA SER A 395 -1.41 21.64 7.97
C SER A 395 -2.66 20.92 8.51
N PHE A 396 -2.48 19.66 8.89
CA PHE A 396 -3.49 18.86 9.60
C PHE A 396 -3.57 19.20 11.10
N ASP A 397 -2.62 19.98 11.61
CA ASP A 397 -2.53 20.34 13.04
C ASP A 397 -3.81 20.96 13.61
N PRO A 398 -4.58 21.82 12.91
CA PRO A 398 -5.85 22.34 13.42
C PRO A 398 -6.87 21.24 13.76
N VAL A 399 -6.89 20.14 13.01
CA VAL A 399 -7.78 18.99 13.28
C VAL A 399 -7.38 18.32 14.60
N VAL A 400 -6.08 18.10 14.81
CA VAL A 400 -5.54 17.50 16.03
C VAL A 400 -5.79 18.42 17.23
N ARG A 401 -5.41 19.70 17.11
CA ARG A 401 -5.60 20.72 18.14
C ARG A 401 -7.05 20.86 18.56
N LEU A 402 -8.00 20.85 17.62
CA LEU A 402 -9.43 20.94 17.96
C LEU A 402 -9.86 19.81 18.92
N ILE A 403 -9.39 18.59 18.70
CA ILE A 403 -9.72 17.43 19.53
C ILE A 403 -8.98 17.49 20.88
N GLU A 404 -7.72 17.95 20.89
CA GLU A 404 -6.94 18.18 22.11
C GLU A 404 -7.55 19.27 23.00
N ASP A 405 -7.93 20.41 22.41
CA ASP A 405 -8.61 21.50 23.10
C ASP A 405 -9.97 21.02 23.64
N ALA A 406 -10.72 20.27 22.83
CA ALA A 406 -11.98 19.67 23.25
C ALA A 406 -11.82 18.69 24.42
N ALA A 407 -10.68 18.01 24.54
CA ALA A 407 -10.44 17.06 25.61
C ALA A 407 -10.27 17.73 26.98
N VAL A 408 -9.78 18.97 27.03
CA VAL A 408 -9.50 19.71 28.27
C VAL A 408 -10.49 20.84 28.57
N ASP A 409 -11.21 21.34 27.57
CA ASP A 409 -12.18 22.43 27.75
C ASP A 409 -13.32 21.99 28.71
N PRO A 410 -13.54 22.69 29.84
CA PRO A 410 -14.61 22.37 30.79
C PRO A 410 -16.03 22.60 30.24
N LEU A 411 -16.18 23.36 29.16
CA LEU A 411 -17.46 23.61 28.49
C LEU A 411 -17.85 22.50 27.52
N VAL A 412 -16.91 21.63 27.12
CA VAL A 412 -17.19 20.48 26.25
C VAL A 412 -17.82 19.36 27.06
N LEU A 413 -18.99 18.90 26.60
CA LEU A 413 -19.78 17.85 27.26
C LEU A 413 -19.58 16.49 26.62
N ALA A 414 -19.44 16.44 25.29
CA ALA A 414 -19.35 15.20 24.55
C ALA A 414 -18.49 15.33 23.29
N ILE A 415 -17.84 14.23 22.92
CA ILE A 415 -17.07 14.07 21.68
C ILE A 415 -17.50 12.76 21.02
N LYS A 416 -17.91 12.80 19.75
CA LYS A 416 -18.17 11.60 18.94
C LYS A 416 -17.23 11.60 17.74
N GLN A 417 -16.56 10.47 17.49
CA GLN A 417 -15.49 10.39 16.49
C GLN A 417 -15.55 9.06 15.72
N THR A 418 -15.29 9.09 14.42
CA THR A 418 -14.99 7.87 13.66
C THR A 418 -13.47 7.66 13.51
N LEU A 419 -13.03 6.41 13.66
CA LEU A 419 -11.64 5.97 13.59
C LEU A 419 -11.53 4.78 12.62
N TYR A 420 -11.05 5.04 11.40
CA TYR A 420 -10.88 4.00 10.38
C TYR A 420 -9.49 3.34 10.45
N ARG A 421 -8.43 4.16 10.45
CA ARG A 421 -7.03 3.74 10.58
C ARG A 421 -6.32 4.67 11.55
N THR A 422 -5.65 4.10 12.55
CA THR A 422 -4.90 4.88 13.55
C THR A 422 -3.45 4.42 13.58
N SER A 423 -2.52 5.37 13.67
CA SER A 423 -1.10 5.06 13.82
C SER A 423 -0.81 4.51 15.22
N GLY A 424 0.32 3.80 15.38
CA GLY A 424 0.75 3.23 16.66
C GLY A 424 1.00 4.26 17.78
N ASP A 425 1.11 5.56 17.45
CA ASP A 425 1.18 6.66 18.42
C ASP A 425 0.25 7.83 18.02
N SER A 426 -1.05 7.59 17.97
CA SER A 426 -2.02 8.61 17.52
C SER A 426 -2.31 9.66 18.61
N PRO A 427 -2.03 10.96 18.37
CA PRO A 427 -2.38 12.03 19.31
C PRO A 427 -3.90 12.16 19.49
N ILE A 428 -4.67 11.83 18.45
CA ILE A 428 -6.13 11.85 18.49
C ILE A 428 -6.67 10.81 19.47
N VAL A 429 -6.13 9.58 19.45
CA VAL A 429 -6.56 8.54 20.39
C VAL A 429 -6.24 8.94 21.84
N LYS A 430 -5.04 9.50 22.08
CA LYS A 430 -4.66 10.03 23.40
C LYS A 430 -5.60 11.16 23.87
N ALA A 431 -5.97 12.07 22.97
CA ALA A 431 -6.89 13.16 23.28
C ALA A 431 -8.29 12.64 23.66
N LEU A 432 -8.80 11.63 22.95
CA LEU A 432 -10.09 11.00 23.27
C LEU A 432 -10.07 10.27 24.63
N MET A 433 -8.99 9.54 24.94
CA MET A 433 -8.81 8.92 26.26
C MET A 433 -8.83 9.99 27.36
N ARG A 434 -8.06 11.06 27.19
CA ARG A 434 -7.99 12.18 28.14
C ARG A 434 -9.35 12.88 28.31
N ALA A 435 -10.12 13.01 27.24
CA ALA A 435 -11.46 13.60 27.29
C ALA A 435 -12.39 12.77 28.20
N ALA A 436 -12.35 11.44 28.07
CA ALA A 436 -13.13 10.52 28.91
C ALA A 436 -12.68 10.56 30.38
N GLU A 437 -11.37 10.56 30.63
CA GLU A 437 -10.79 10.73 31.98
C GLU A 437 -11.21 12.05 32.63
N ASN A 438 -11.37 13.11 31.84
CA ASN A 438 -11.89 14.41 32.28
C ASN A 438 -13.43 14.45 32.43
N GLY A 439 -14.10 13.30 32.37
CA GLY A 439 -15.55 13.16 32.61
C GLY A 439 -16.44 13.54 31.43
N LYS A 440 -15.88 13.73 30.23
CA LYS A 440 -16.67 14.01 29.02
C LYS A 440 -17.28 12.72 28.47
N GLN A 441 -18.44 12.82 27.84
CA GLN A 441 -19.07 11.69 27.16
C GLN A 441 -18.37 11.45 25.81
N VAL A 442 -17.51 10.45 25.73
CA VAL A 442 -16.74 10.15 24.51
C VAL A 442 -17.28 8.88 23.84
N THR A 443 -17.59 8.97 22.55
CA THR A 443 -17.95 7.83 21.72
C THR A 443 -16.99 7.72 20.55
N ALA A 444 -16.36 6.57 20.37
CA ALA A 444 -15.43 6.31 19.28
C ALA A 444 -15.91 5.11 18.47
N LEU A 445 -16.18 5.33 17.18
CA LEU A 445 -16.47 4.25 16.24
C LEU A 445 -15.16 3.73 15.65
N VAL A 446 -14.79 2.48 15.92
CA VAL A 446 -13.53 1.89 15.45
C VAL A 446 -13.81 0.84 14.38
N GLU A 447 -13.31 1.08 13.17
CA GLU A 447 -13.37 0.10 12.08
C GLU A 447 -12.23 -0.92 12.22
N ILE A 448 -12.53 -2.05 12.86
CA ILE A 448 -11.55 -3.12 13.09
C ILE A 448 -11.20 -3.93 11.84
N LYS A 449 -11.99 -3.82 10.75
CA LYS A 449 -11.71 -4.47 9.46
C LYS A 449 -10.94 -3.59 8.47
N ALA A 450 -10.33 -2.51 8.97
CA ALA A 450 -9.45 -1.68 8.16
C ALA A 450 -8.20 -2.50 7.77
N ARG A 451 -8.04 -2.70 6.46
CA ARG A 451 -7.00 -3.57 5.90
C ARG A 451 -5.61 -3.13 6.33
N PHE A 452 -4.81 -4.08 6.78
CA PHE A 452 -3.41 -3.92 7.23
C PHE A 452 -3.22 -3.22 8.60
N ASP A 453 -4.28 -2.70 9.20
CA ASP A 453 -4.24 -1.96 10.46
C ASP A 453 -4.98 -2.68 11.60
N GLU A 454 -5.38 -3.94 11.39
CA GLU A 454 -6.27 -4.68 12.28
C GLU A 454 -5.67 -4.83 13.69
N GLU A 455 -4.40 -5.22 13.79
CA GLU A 455 -3.69 -5.37 15.08
C GLU A 455 -3.67 -4.06 15.88
N ASN A 456 -3.35 -2.95 15.22
CA ASN A 456 -3.30 -1.63 15.85
C ASN A 456 -4.69 -1.18 16.29
N ASN A 457 -5.71 -1.36 15.44
CA ASN A 457 -7.08 -0.98 15.77
C ASN A 457 -7.64 -1.79 16.95
N ILE A 458 -7.31 -3.09 17.05
CA ILE A 458 -7.67 -3.94 18.21
C ILE A 458 -7.00 -3.44 19.49
N LEU A 459 -5.72 -3.10 19.43
CA LEU A 459 -4.99 -2.57 20.59
C LEU A 459 -5.58 -1.24 21.06
N TRP A 460 -5.91 -0.34 20.12
CA TRP A 460 -6.47 0.96 20.44
C TRP A 460 -7.90 0.90 20.96
N ALA A 461 -8.73 0.02 20.41
CA ALA A 461 -10.09 -0.19 20.91
C ALA A 461 -10.08 -0.55 22.40
N ARG A 462 -9.20 -1.48 22.82
CA ARG A 462 -9.02 -1.85 24.23
C ARG A 462 -8.58 -0.67 25.10
N LYS A 463 -7.56 0.07 24.68
CA LYS A 463 -7.06 1.24 25.44
C LYS A 463 -8.13 2.34 25.60
N LEU A 464 -8.94 2.56 24.57
CA LEU A 464 -10.07 3.50 24.60
C LEU A 464 -11.13 3.06 25.62
N GLU A 465 -11.54 1.79 25.56
CA GLU A 465 -12.50 1.20 26.51
C GLU A 465 -12.01 1.30 27.96
N GLU A 466 -10.75 0.94 28.22
CA GLU A 466 -10.11 1.03 29.55
C GLU A 466 -10.10 2.46 30.12
N SER A 467 -10.08 3.48 29.24
CA SER A 467 -10.09 4.89 29.63
C SER A 467 -11.50 5.48 29.79
N GLY A 468 -12.55 4.66 29.62
CA GLY A 468 -13.95 5.08 29.75
C GLY A 468 -14.59 5.62 28.46
N VAL A 469 -13.94 5.46 27.31
CA VAL A 469 -14.55 5.79 26.00
C VAL A 469 -15.56 4.71 25.63
N HIS A 470 -16.75 5.12 25.16
CA HIS A 470 -17.72 4.18 24.59
C HIS A 470 -17.31 3.80 23.17
N VAL A 471 -16.65 2.65 23.02
CA VAL A 471 -16.21 2.12 21.73
C VAL A 471 -17.33 1.34 21.06
N VAL A 472 -17.55 1.61 19.76
CA VAL A 472 -18.56 0.93 18.94
C VAL A 472 -17.91 0.42 17.66
N TYR A 473 -18.28 -0.79 17.24
CA TYR A 473 -17.69 -1.51 16.10
C TYR A 473 -18.64 -1.51 14.90
N GLY A 474 -18.92 -0.33 14.32
CA GLY A 474 -19.71 -0.24 13.09
C GLY A 474 -21.12 -0.87 13.17
N LEU A 475 -21.74 -1.06 12.00
CA LEU A 475 -22.96 -1.85 11.84
C LEU A 475 -22.57 -3.17 11.16
N LEU A 476 -23.21 -4.28 11.57
CA LEU A 476 -22.97 -5.59 10.98
C LEU A 476 -23.22 -5.55 9.46
N GLY A 477 -22.30 -6.13 8.69
CA GLY A 477 -22.34 -6.15 7.22
C GLY A 477 -22.01 -4.81 6.54
N LEU A 478 -21.75 -3.73 7.29
CA LEU A 478 -21.47 -2.40 6.75
C LEU A 478 -20.13 -1.86 7.23
N LYS A 479 -19.31 -1.41 6.28
CA LYS A 479 -18.05 -0.72 6.58
C LYS A 479 -18.28 0.77 6.77
N THR A 480 -17.78 1.34 7.86
CA THR A 480 -17.90 2.79 8.07
C THR A 480 -16.67 3.51 7.54
N HIS A 481 -16.83 4.14 6.38
CA HIS A 481 -15.76 4.90 5.73
C HIS A 481 -15.86 6.42 5.93
N ALA A 482 -16.88 6.91 6.63
CA ALA A 482 -17.05 8.33 6.92
C ALA A 482 -16.01 8.81 7.96
N LYS A 483 -15.41 9.99 7.75
CA LYS A 483 -14.50 10.62 8.72
C LYS A 483 -15.17 11.84 9.30
N ALA A 484 -15.70 11.68 10.50
CA ALA A 484 -16.51 12.69 11.17
C ALA A 484 -16.10 12.82 12.63
N CYS A 485 -16.04 14.07 13.08
CA CYS A 485 -15.89 14.47 14.47
C CYS A 485 -17.07 15.37 14.81
N LEU A 486 -17.70 15.13 15.95
CA LEU A 486 -18.74 15.99 16.52
C LEU A 486 -18.39 16.31 17.96
N ILE A 487 -18.20 17.59 18.25
CA ILE A 487 -17.93 18.10 19.60
C ILE A 487 -19.15 18.90 20.05
N VAL A 488 -19.70 18.55 21.21
CA VAL A 488 -20.84 19.26 21.81
C VAL A 488 -20.33 20.11 22.97
N ARG A 489 -20.44 21.43 22.84
CA ARG A 489 -19.93 22.43 23.79
C ARG A 489 -21.06 23.30 24.32
N ARG A 490 -21.04 23.62 25.62
CA ARG A 490 -22.05 24.47 26.26
C ARG A 490 -21.55 25.92 26.35
N GLU A 491 -22.20 26.82 25.64
CA GLU A 491 -21.84 28.24 25.58
C GLU A 491 -23.06 29.09 25.89
N SER A 492 -22.96 30.02 26.85
CA SER A 492 -24.05 30.92 27.23
C SER A 492 -25.40 30.21 27.49
N GLY A 493 -25.34 29.01 28.09
CA GLY A 493 -26.52 28.20 28.41
C GLY A 493 -27.11 27.40 27.23
N LYS A 494 -26.53 27.48 26.02
CA LYS A 494 -26.95 26.73 24.84
C LYS A 494 -25.93 25.65 24.48
N LEU A 495 -26.39 24.59 23.81
CA LEU A 495 -25.51 23.57 23.25
C LEU A 495 -25.16 23.95 21.81
N ASN A 496 -23.88 24.19 21.57
CA ASN A 496 -23.31 24.37 20.25
C ASN A 496 -22.62 23.08 19.82
N ARG A 497 -22.67 22.80 18.52
CA ARG A 497 -22.11 21.60 17.91
C ARG A 497 -21.07 22.01 16.89
N TYR A 498 -19.83 21.57 17.11
CA TYR A 498 -18.71 21.78 16.21
C TYR A 498 -18.47 20.47 15.46
N VAL A 499 -18.45 20.56 14.13
CA VAL A 499 -18.29 19.41 13.25
C VAL A 499 -16.99 19.54 12.48
N HIS A 500 -16.28 18.43 12.37
CA HIS A 500 -15.24 18.25 11.35
C HIS A 500 -15.60 17.05 10.47
N LEU A 501 -15.56 17.24 9.15
CA LEU A 501 -15.72 16.19 8.14
C LEU A 501 -14.45 16.10 7.29
N GLY A 502 -13.99 14.88 6.99
CA GLY A 502 -12.79 14.66 6.17
C GLY A 502 -13.02 13.68 5.03
N THR A 503 -12.29 13.85 3.93
CA THR A 503 -12.13 12.79 2.91
C THR A 503 -11.09 11.76 3.35
N GLY A 504 -10.06 12.24 4.05
CA GLY A 504 -8.93 11.47 4.57
C GLY A 504 -9.11 10.96 5.99
N ASN A 505 -8.28 10.00 6.38
CA ASN A 505 -8.25 9.45 7.74
C ASN A 505 -7.70 10.44 8.77
N TYR A 506 -8.07 10.24 10.03
CA TYR A 506 -7.51 10.95 11.19
C TYR A 506 -6.10 10.48 11.55
N ASN A 507 -5.16 10.67 10.61
CA ASN A 507 -3.77 10.25 10.73
C ASN A 507 -2.83 11.38 10.24
N PRO A 508 -2.15 12.09 11.16
CA PRO A 508 -1.27 13.20 10.81
C PRO A 508 -0.11 12.83 9.88
N SER A 509 0.36 11.57 9.93
CA SER A 509 1.46 11.10 9.08
C SER A 509 1.01 10.96 7.63
N THR A 510 -0.16 10.36 7.39
CA THR A 510 -0.69 10.23 6.02
C THR A 510 -1.19 11.55 5.47
N ALA A 511 -1.66 12.48 6.32
CA ALA A 511 -2.10 13.80 5.86
C ALA A 511 -0.98 14.64 5.21
N ARG A 512 0.30 14.26 5.37
CA ARG A 512 1.44 14.87 4.68
C ARG A 512 1.72 14.27 3.30
N LEU A 513 1.12 13.12 2.99
CA LEU A 513 1.36 12.35 1.77
C LEU A 513 0.13 12.31 0.86
N TYR A 514 -1.07 12.29 1.44
CA TYR A 514 -2.33 12.19 0.72
C TYR A 514 -2.95 13.57 0.49
N THR A 515 -3.60 13.73 -0.66
CA THR A 515 -4.42 14.90 -0.96
C THR A 515 -5.83 14.67 -0.45
N ASP A 516 -6.21 15.41 0.59
CA ASP A 516 -7.49 15.25 1.28
C ASP A 516 -8.08 16.61 1.65
N LEU A 517 -9.40 16.64 1.85
CA LEU A 517 -10.13 17.81 2.31
C LEU A 517 -10.60 17.61 3.75
N SER A 518 -10.51 18.68 4.54
CA SER A 518 -11.01 18.77 5.92
C SER A 518 -11.92 19.97 6.05
N TYR A 519 -13.15 19.77 6.50
CA TYR A 519 -14.18 20.79 6.57
C TYR A 519 -14.69 20.98 7.99
N PHE A 520 -14.54 22.18 8.53
CA PHE A 520 -14.99 22.60 9.86
C PHE A 520 -16.24 23.47 9.73
N THR A 521 -17.25 23.21 10.57
CA THR A 521 -18.49 23.98 10.55
C THR A 521 -19.25 23.92 11.88
N THR A 522 -20.04 24.96 12.18
CA THR A 522 -21.07 24.95 13.22
C THR A 522 -22.50 24.97 12.65
N ARG A 523 -22.66 24.82 11.33
CA ARG A 523 -23.96 24.89 10.68
C ARG A 523 -24.92 23.84 11.24
N SER A 524 -26.10 24.30 11.65
CA SER A 524 -27.07 23.47 12.36
C SER A 524 -27.61 22.31 11.53
N ASP A 525 -27.73 22.48 10.20
CA ASP A 525 -28.20 21.43 9.29
C ASP A 525 -27.20 20.26 9.22
N ILE A 526 -25.91 20.55 9.06
CA ILE A 526 -24.82 19.56 9.02
C ILE A 526 -24.59 18.94 10.40
N ALA A 527 -24.64 19.73 11.47
CA ALA A 527 -24.43 19.24 12.83
C ALA A 527 -25.52 18.29 13.32
N GLU A 528 -26.77 18.55 12.94
CA GLU A 528 -27.88 17.67 13.26
C GLU A 528 -27.79 16.37 12.46
N ASP A 529 -27.46 16.42 11.17
CA ASP A 529 -27.23 15.22 10.37
C ASP A 529 -26.02 14.41 10.87
N THR A 530 -24.92 15.06 11.23
CA THR A 530 -23.75 14.38 11.84
C THR A 530 -24.13 13.69 13.15
N SER A 531 -25.00 14.31 13.96
CA SER A 531 -25.55 13.70 15.17
C SER A 531 -26.40 12.47 14.85
N SER A 532 -27.25 12.57 13.83
CA SER A 532 -28.08 11.46 13.33
C SER A 532 -27.23 10.32 12.77
N LEU A 533 -26.12 10.62 12.08
CA LEU A 533 -25.16 9.62 11.61
C LEU A 533 -24.57 8.82 12.77
N PHE A 534 -24.08 9.50 13.82
CA PHE A 534 -23.58 8.78 14.99
C PHE A 534 -24.67 7.96 15.66
N ASN A 535 -25.90 8.48 15.78
CA ASN A 535 -27.00 7.70 16.36
C ASN A 535 -27.33 6.46 15.51
N LEU A 536 -27.35 6.58 14.18
CA LEU A 536 -27.52 5.44 13.29
C LEU A 536 -26.42 4.39 13.51
N LEU A 537 -25.17 4.82 13.61
CA LEU A 537 -24.03 3.93 13.80
C LEU A 537 -24.01 3.26 15.19
N THR A 538 -24.57 3.90 16.22
CA THR A 538 -24.58 3.36 17.59
C THR A 538 -25.86 2.64 17.97
N SER A 539 -27.00 2.97 17.35
CA SER A 539 -28.33 2.47 17.75
C SER A 539 -29.17 1.94 16.58
N CYS A 540 -28.57 1.78 15.39
CA CYS A 540 -29.23 1.32 14.16
C CYS A 540 -30.48 2.13 13.77
N THR A 541 -30.62 3.35 14.28
CA THR A 541 -31.81 4.18 14.08
C THR A 541 -31.50 5.34 13.15
N ALA A 542 -32.00 5.25 11.91
CA ALA A 542 -31.82 6.30 10.91
C ALA A 542 -32.81 7.47 11.16
N PRO A 543 -32.43 8.72 10.81
CA PRO A 543 -33.40 9.80 10.74
C PRO A 543 -34.39 9.54 9.59
N PRO A 544 -35.63 10.07 9.67
CA PRO A 544 -36.61 9.93 8.59
C PRO A 544 -36.18 10.63 7.30
N THR A 545 -35.40 11.72 7.41
CA THR A 545 -34.80 12.44 6.27
C THR A 545 -33.46 13.05 6.70
N TRP A 546 -32.51 13.08 5.79
CA TRP A 546 -31.27 13.86 5.91
C TRP A 546 -31.51 15.28 5.41
N ARG A 547 -30.86 16.28 6.01
CA ARG A 547 -31.00 17.69 5.61
C ARG A 547 -29.98 18.09 4.55
N LYS A 548 -28.74 17.64 4.69
CA LYS A 548 -27.58 17.98 3.86
C LYS A 548 -26.66 16.80 3.57
N LEU A 549 -26.44 15.91 4.55
CA LEU A 549 -25.51 14.78 4.41
C LEU A 549 -26.13 13.59 3.66
#